data_AF-X1R5X1-F1
#
_entry.id   AF-X1R5X1-F1
#
_cell.length_a   1.000
_cell.length_b   1.000
_cell.length_c   1.000
_cell.angle_alpha   90.00
_cell.angle_beta   90.00
_cell.angle_gamma   90.00
#
_symmetry.space_group_name_H-M   'P 1'
#
loop_
_entity.id
_entity.type
_entity.pdbx_description
1 polymer ?
#
loop_
_entity_poly.entity_id
_entity_poly.type
_entity_poly.pdbx_seq_one_letter_code
_entity_poly.pdbx_strand_id
1 'polypeptide(L)' 'TAFMGSELVATKGGARESFDEACAIIGVEPEASWDEIVSVYRVKAGFTHPDKGGDPERFKRIQKAYEYLKKVKGPKGGKQ' A
#
# COMPACT_ATOMS: atom_id res chain seq x y z
N THR A 1 0.88 21.94 16.10
CA THR A 1 0.86 20.55 16.59
C THR A 1 1.27 19.67 15.43
N ALA A 2 2.59 19.48 15.26
CA ALA A 2 3.13 18.64 14.21
C ALA A 2 2.94 17.18 14.64
N PHE A 3 2.04 16.46 13.97
CA PHE A 3 1.86 15.03 14.19
C PHE A 3 3.00 14.26 13.51
N MET A 4 3.50 13.27 14.24
CA MET A 4 4.67 12.44 14.00
C MET A 4 4.71 11.68 12.65
N GLY A 5 5.94 11.34 12.26
CA GLY A 5 6.29 10.15 11.48
C GLY A 5 6.19 10.35 9.97
N SER A 6 7.20 10.10 9.15
CA SER A 6 8.22 9.06 9.29
C SER A 6 9.47 9.47 8.51
N GLU A 7 10.60 9.41 9.20
CA GLU A 7 11.89 9.19 8.58
C GLU A 7 11.82 7.79 7.97
N LEU A 8 11.53 7.75 6.67
CA LEU A 8 11.40 6.56 5.84
C LEU A 8 12.82 6.01 5.65
N VAL A 9 13.24 5.23 6.64
CA VAL A 9 14.52 4.55 6.71
C VAL A 9 14.66 3.63 5.50
N ALA A 10 15.65 3.91 4.66
CA ALA A 10 15.98 3.05 3.54
C ALA A 10 16.69 1.80 4.07
N THR A 11 15.97 0.76 4.51
CA THR A 11 16.60 -0.55 4.77
C THR A 11 16.52 -1.49 3.57
N LYS A 12 17.63 -1.52 2.85
CA LYS A 12 18.35 -2.68 2.31
C LYS A 12 17.61 -4.04 2.36
N GLY A 13 17.25 -4.60 1.21
CA GLY A 13 16.90 -6.02 1.11
C GLY A 13 16.35 -6.48 -0.24
N GLY A 14 17.21 -7.15 -1.02
CA GLY A 14 17.00 -7.58 -2.40
C GLY A 14 15.76 -8.41 -2.76
N ALA A 15 15.52 -8.45 -4.08
CA ALA A 15 14.76 -9.44 -4.85
C ALA A 15 13.22 -9.32 -4.96
N ARG A 16 12.62 -8.11 -5.07
CA ARG A 16 11.16 -7.98 -5.31
C ARG A 16 10.76 -6.84 -6.25
N GLU A 17 10.92 -7.05 -7.56
CA GLU A 17 10.52 -6.08 -8.60
C GLU A 17 8.99 -5.82 -8.68
N SER A 18 8.15 -6.49 -7.89
CA SER A 18 6.68 -6.29 -7.90
C SER A 18 6.06 -5.84 -6.56
N PHE A 19 6.76 -6.03 -5.45
CA PHE A 19 6.25 -5.63 -4.12
C PHE A 19 6.53 -4.15 -3.87
N ASP A 20 7.73 -3.70 -4.22
CA ASP A 20 8.13 -2.31 -4.10
C ASP A 20 7.26 -1.40 -4.98
N GLU A 21 6.98 -1.83 -6.21
CA GLU A 21 6.08 -1.11 -7.11
C GLU A 21 4.65 -1.02 -6.55
N ALA A 22 4.13 -2.11 -5.96
CA ALA A 22 2.82 -2.10 -5.31
C ALA A 22 2.79 -1.15 -4.10
N CYS A 23 3.84 -1.16 -3.27
CA CYS A 23 4.01 -0.23 -2.16
C CYS A 23 4.09 1.23 -2.65
N ALA A 24 4.87 1.51 -3.70
CA ALA A 24 4.98 2.84 -4.30
C ALA A 24 3.66 3.35 -4.92
N ILE A 25 2.88 2.47 -5.55
CA ILE A 25 1.55 2.80 -6.10
C ILE A 25 0.59 3.25 -4.99
N ILE A 26 0.57 2.54 -3.86
CA ILE A 26 -0.25 2.94 -2.70
C ILE A 26 0.40 4.11 -1.94
N GLY A 27 1.72 4.28 -2.02
CA GLY A 27 2.47 5.30 -1.29
C GLY A 27 2.76 4.86 0.15
N VAL A 28 3.02 3.57 0.34
CA VAL A 28 3.36 2.97 1.63
C VAL A 28 4.79 2.44 1.55
N GLU A 29 5.46 2.39 2.69
CA GLU A 29 6.79 1.84 2.78
C GLU A 29 6.77 0.31 2.59
N PRO A 30 7.77 -0.30 1.94
CA PRO A 30 7.88 -1.77 1.87
C PRO A 30 7.95 -2.44 3.25
N GLU A 31 8.44 -1.73 4.26
CA GLU A 31 8.53 -2.18 5.64
C GLU A 31 7.20 -2.01 6.42
N ALA A 32 6.31 -1.10 6.00
CA ALA A 32 5.09 -0.73 6.71
C ALA A 32 4.14 -1.90 7.00
N SER A 33 3.71 -2.06 8.25
CA SER A 33 2.80 -3.14 8.69
C SER A 33 1.50 -3.23 7.88
N TRP A 34 0.85 -4.40 7.91
CA TRP A 34 -0.43 -4.60 7.20
C TRP A 34 -1.48 -3.54 7.57
N ASP A 35 -1.55 -3.16 8.85
CA ASP A 35 -2.46 -2.13 9.35
C ASP A 35 -2.20 -0.75 8.72
N GLU A 36 -0.93 -0.35 8.61
CA GLU A 36 -0.49 0.87 7.92
C GLU A 36 -0.89 0.86 6.44
N ILE A 37 -0.68 -0.27 5.75
CA ILE A 37 -1.06 -0.42 4.34
C ILE A 37 -2.57 -0.21 4.16
N VAL A 38 -3.39 -0.80 5.03
CA VAL A 38 -4.85 -0.66 5.00
C VAL A 38 -5.27 0.79 5.29
N SER A 39 -4.63 1.43 6.28
CA SER A 39 -4.92 2.81 6.66
C SER A 39 -4.65 3.77 5.50
N VAL A 40 -3.47 3.71 4.91
CA VAL A 40 -3.07 4.56 3.76
C VAL A 40 -3.91 4.24 2.53
N TYR A 41 -4.19 2.96 2.25
CA TYR A 41 -5.08 2.56 1.16
C TYR A 41 -6.47 3.19 1.31
N ARG A 42 -7.09 3.17 2.49
CA ARG A 42 -8.42 3.75 2.71
C ARG A 42 -8.44 5.25 2.45
N VAL A 43 -7.43 5.96 2.94
CA VAL A 43 -7.27 7.40 2.70
C VAL A 43 -7.14 7.66 1.21
N LYS A 44 -6.21 6.98 0.53
CA LYS A 44 -5.92 7.20 -0.90
C LYS A 44 -7.05 6.77 -1.83
N ALA A 45 -7.75 5.68 -1.49
CA ALA A 45 -8.96 5.23 -2.18
C ALA A 45 -10.06 6.28 -2.09
N GLY A 46 -10.23 6.95 -0.94
CA GLY A 46 -11.16 8.05 -0.76
C GLY A 46 -10.82 9.28 -1.61
N PHE A 47 -9.53 9.60 -1.77
CA PHE A 47 -9.06 10.70 -2.63
C PHE A 47 -9.14 10.38 -4.13
N THR A 48 -8.89 9.12 -4.51
CA THR A 48 -8.86 8.70 -5.93
C THR A 48 -10.21 8.20 -6.43
N HIS A 49 -11.26 8.30 -5.61
CA HIS A 49 -12.57 7.76 -5.96
C HIS A 49 -13.18 8.52 -7.15
N PRO A 50 -13.66 7.83 -8.20
CA PRO A 50 -14.18 8.48 -9.41
C PRO A 50 -15.38 9.39 -9.13
N ASP A 51 -16.17 9.07 -8.12
CA ASP A 51 -17.33 9.87 -7.69
C ASP A 51 -16.93 11.23 -7.09
N LYS A 52 -15.69 11.37 -6.61
CA LYS A 52 -15.14 12.62 -6.06
C LYS A 52 -14.27 13.38 -7.07
N GLY A 53 -14.29 12.99 -8.35
CA GLY A 53 -13.43 13.55 -9.38
C GLY A 53 -12.04 12.89 -9.48
N GLY A 54 -11.89 11.70 -8.89
CA GLY A 54 -10.70 10.88 -9.02
C GLY A 54 -10.66 10.09 -10.32
N ASP A 55 -9.51 9.46 -10.58
CA ASP A 55 -9.28 8.75 -11.83
C ASP A 55 -9.52 7.23 -11.65
N PRO A 56 -10.48 6.62 -12.39
CA PRO A 56 -10.80 5.20 -12.24
C PRO A 56 -9.62 4.30 -12.58
N GLU A 57 -8.70 4.76 -13.45
CA GLU A 57 -7.52 3.99 -13.83
C GLU A 57 -6.51 3.93 -12.67
N ARG A 58 -6.30 5.05 -11.97
CA ARG A 58 -5.46 5.09 -10.76
C ARG A 58 -6.07 4.25 -9.64
N PHE A 59 -7.39 4.30 -9.46
CA PHE A 59 -8.08 3.48 -8.46
C PHE A 59 -7.87 1.98 -8.70
N LYS A 60 -8.00 1.52 -9.97
CA LYS A 60 -7.70 0.13 -10.34
C LYS A 60 -6.26 -0.27 -10.04
N ARG A 61 -5.27 0.59 -10.29
CA ARG A 61 -3.86 0.30 -9.98
C ARG A 61 -3.63 0.15 -8.48
N ILE A 62 -4.20 1.06 -7.67
CA ILE A 62 -4.11 1.04 -6.21
C ILE A 62 -4.78 -0.23 -5.66
N GLN A 63 -5.95 -0.61 -6.18
CA GLN A 63 -6.61 -1.86 -5.79
C GLN A 63 -5.76 -3.10 -6.11
N LYS A 64 -5.21 -3.17 -7.33
CA LYS A 64 -4.38 -4.30 -7.76
C LYS A 64 -3.13 -4.44 -6.90
N ALA A 65 -2.48 -3.32 -6.58
CA ALA A 65 -1.35 -3.27 -5.66
C ALA A 65 -1.74 -3.76 -4.26
N TYR A 66 -2.87 -3.29 -3.72
CA TYR A 66 -3.37 -3.68 -2.41
C TYR A 66 -3.67 -5.18 -2.33
N GLU A 67 -4.31 -5.75 -3.35
CA GLU A 67 -4.54 -7.19 -3.44
C GLU A 67 -3.25 -8.00 -3.43
N TYR A 68 -2.22 -7.53 -4.13
CA TYR A 68 -0.91 -8.17 -4.14
C TYR A 68 -0.25 -8.10 -2.77
N LEU A 69 -0.22 -6.93 -2.13
CA LEU A 69 0.31 -6.75 -0.78
C LEU A 69 -0.44 -7.60 0.24
N LYS A 70 -1.76 -7.76 0.09
CA LYS A 70 -2.58 -8.65 0.93
C LYS A 70 -2.16 -10.10 0.81
N LYS A 71 -1.80 -10.57 -0.38
CA LYS A 71 -1.31 -11.95 -0.59
C LYS A 71 0.09 -12.17 -0.01
N VAL A 72 0.95 -11.15 -0.07
CA VAL A 72 2.34 -11.24 0.40
C VAL A 72 2.47 -11.05 1.92
N LYS A 73 1.77 -10.05 2.47
CA LYS A 73 1.90 -9.56 3.86
C LYS A 73 0.67 -9.82 4.74
N GLY A 74 -0.49 -10.11 4.15
CA GLY A 74 -1.67 -10.49 4.91
C GLY A 74 -1.39 -11.74 5.74
N PRO A 75 -2.13 -11.95 6.85
CA PRO A 75 -1.95 -13.15 7.67
C PRO A 75 -2.06 -14.34 6.73
N LYS A 76 -0.98 -15.11 6.59
CA LYS A 76 -1.06 -16.43 5.99
C LYS A 76 -1.98 -17.23 6.88
N GLY A 77 -3.28 -17.18 6.60
CA GLY A 77 -4.21 -18.18 7.06
C GLY A 77 -3.63 -19.50 6.61
N GLY A 78 -3.09 -20.25 7.57
CA GLY A 78 -2.51 -21.55 7.35
C GLY A 78 -3.45 -22.35 6.46
N LYS A 79 -2.94 -22.71 5.28
CA LYS A 79 -3.46 -23.90 4.61
C LYS A 79 -2.94 -25.06 5.46
N GLN A 80 -3.86 -25.64 6.22
CA GLN A 80 -3.72 -26.94 6.85
C GLN A 80 -3.42 -28.02 5.81
#